data_AF-A0A519KCN1-F1
#
_entry.id   AF-A0A519KCN1-F1
#
_cell.length_a   1.000
_cell.length_b   1.000
_cell.length_c   1.000
_cell.angle_alpha   90.00
_cell.angle_beta   90.00
_cell.angle_gamma   90.00
#
_symmetry.space_group_name_H-M   'P 1'
#
loop_
_entity.id
_entity.type
_entity.pdbx_description
1 polymer ?
#
loop_
_entity_poly.entity_id
_entity_poly.type
_entity_poly.pdbx_seq_one_letter_code
_entity_poly.pdbx_strand_id
1 'polypeptide(L)'
;MRKYKVLWFDDQHQTLEMIKDTARQANVQLVGYTNSMEGIFELLNNHKDYDSVILDGLFYNSPDHSGTAIDQSAFGEVAKVLSDLKAKNIIMPWFIYSGITSFVKDKNVLVDVLKDNTFANGKVFDKTNENDFIELLNEIKIAADKNPERIIKISHPQIFSIFENGLLPFDVEEQVLNILLKPLPQDKSELKAILTNIRSVQESIFLKLEGIKVLPRLSSTNQKIKHLSGNIAKGSTGQFAPTSVVYQTPEIENLQKWIYFTCSTYIHHLEAQHYDGFLISNYAVESLRSGLMELLLWFKKSYEENN
;
A
#
# COMPACT_ATOMS: atom_id res chain seq x y z
N MET A 1 1.27 13.50 -13.61
CA MET A 1 1.80 12.34 -14.37
C MET A 1 2.03 11.20 -13.39
N ARG A 2 1.62 9.97 -13.74
CA ARG A 2 1.83 8.78 -12.90
C ARG A 2 3.30 8.39 -12.97
N LYS A 3 3.97 8.26 -11.82
CA LYS A 3 5.32 7.71 -11.73
C LYS A 3 5.23 6.21 -11.45
N TYR A 4 6.17 5.45 -12.00
CA TYR A 4 6.29 4.01 -11.80
C TYR A 4 7.68 3.73 -11.23
N LYS A 5 7.79 2.95 -10.15
CA LYS A 5 9.07 2.55 -9.56
C LYS A 5 9.26 1.06 -9.79
N VAL A 6 10.38 0.70 -10.41
CA VAL A 6 10.63 -0.65 -10.91
C VAL A 6 11.93 -1.16 -10.34
N LEU A 7 11.87 -2.34 -9.74
CA LEU A 7 13.06 -3.04 -9.24
C LEU A 7 13.75 -3.71 -10.43
N TRP A 8 15.05 -3.51 -10.60
CA TRP A 8 15.78 -3.97 -11.78
C TRP A 8 17.01 -4.80 -11.40
N PHE A 9 16.99 -6.09 -11.72
CA PHE A 9 18.11 -7.00 -11.50
C PHE A 9 18.98 -7.07 -12.75
N ASP A 10 20.15 -6.45 -12.69
CA ASP A 10 21.08 -6.34 -13.82
C ASP A 10 22.47 -5.97 -13.29
N ASP A 11 23.47 -6.80 -13.53
CA ASP A 11 24.83 -6.60 -13.02
C ASP A 11 25.51 -5.35 -13.61
N GLN A 12 25.07 -4.91 -14.78
CA GLN A 12 25.58 -3.77 -15.52
C GLN A 12 24.68 -2.53 -15.41
N HIS A 13 23.65 -2.56 -14.56
CA HIS A 13 22.69 -1.45 -14.43
C HIS A 13 23.37 -0.09 -14.17
N GLN A 14 24.53 -0.09 -13.52
CA GLN A 14 25.30 1.13 -13.22
C GLN A 14 25.86 1.80 -14.48
N THR A 15 26.18 1.04 -15.53
CA THR A 15 26.72 1.58 -16.79
C THR A 15 25.63 1.94 -17.81
N LEU A 16 24.38 1.56 -17.55
CA LEU A 16 23.26 1.68 -18.48
C LEU A 16 22.47 3.00 -18.29
N GLU A 17 23.17 4.15 -18.31
CA GLU A 17 22.53 5.46 -18.08
C GLU A 17 21.50 5.84 -19.15
N MET A 18 21.75 5.53 -20.43
CA MET A 18 20.78 5.81 -21.51
C MET A 18 19.44 5.09 -21.29
N ILE A 19 19.48 3.87 -20.76
CA ILE A 19 18.29 3.09 -20.41
C ILE A 19 17.51 3.76 -19.28
N LYS A 20 18.23 4.22 -18.24
CA LYS A 20 17.62 4.97 -17.13
C LYS A 20 17.03 6.30 -17.59
N ASP A 21 17.72 7.04 -18.46
CA ASP A 21 17.23 8.32 -19.01
C ASP A 21 15.94 8.12 -19.81
N THR A 22 15.92 7.11 -20.69
CA THR A 22 14.73 6.75 -21.47
C THR A 22 13.58 6.33 -20.58
N ALA A 23 13.84 5.51 -19.55
CA ALA A 23 12.83 5.13 -18.56
C ALA A 23 12.29 6.36 -17.81
N ARG A 24 13.16 7.28 -17.36
CA ARG A 24 12.75 8.51 -16.66
C ARG A 24 11.88 9.40 -17.54
N GLN A 25 12.21 9.56 -18.82
CA GLN A 25 11.35 10.28 -19.79
C GLN A 25 9.97 9.61 -19.93
N ALA A 26 9.90 8.29 -19.78
CA ALA A 26 8.66 7.54 -19.75
C ALA A 26 7.95 7.53 -18.38
N ASN A 27 8.42 8.29 -17.38
CA ASN A 27 7.98 8.29 -15.98
C ASN A 27 8.17 6.95 -15.24
N VAL A 28 9.17 6.17 -15.65
CA VAL A 28 9.57 4.92 -15.01
C VAL A 28 10.93 5.12 -14.34
N GLN A 29 10.98 4.93 -13.03
CA GLN A 29 12.19 4.96 -12.24
C GLN A 29 12.71 3.54 -12.07
N LEU A 30 13.87 3.24 -12.65
CA LEU A 30 14.56 1.98 -12.44
C LEU A 30 15.45 2.07 -11.19
N VAL A 31 15.25 1.15 -10.25
CA VAL A 31 16.11 0.97 -9.07
C VAL A 31 16.86 -0.34 -9.26
N GLY A 32 18.13 -0.21 -9.65
CA GLY A 32 18.93 -1.36 -10.05
C GLY A 32 19.71 -1.99 -8.89
N TYR A 33 19.88 -3.31 -8.98
CA TYR A 33 20.71 -4.12 -8.09
C TYR A 33 21.63 -5.02 -8.93
N THR A 34 22.91 -5.05 -8.57
CA THR A 34 23.93 -5.81 -9.29
C THR A 34 23.93 -7.31 -9.00
N ASN A 35 23.21 -7.75 -7.94
CA ASN A 35 23.18 -9.15 -7.51
C ASN A 35 21.80 -9.58 -6.96
N SER A 36 21.52 -10.89 -6.97
CA SER A 36 20.26 -11.47 -6.48
C SER A 36 20.09 -11.27 -4.97
N MET A 37 21.13 -11.42 -4.16
CA MET A 37 21.04 -11.35 -2.71
C MET A 37 20.47 -10.01 -2.21
N GLU A 38 21.05 -8.90 -2.65
CA GLU A 38 20.61 -7.56 -2.27
C GLU A 38 19.25 -7.22 -2.88
N GLY A 39 19.03 -7.56 -4.16
CA GLY A 39 17.76 -7.30 -4.81
C GLY A 39 16.60 -8.13 -4.24
N ILE A 40 16.85 -9.39 -3.82
CA ILE A 40 15.87 -10.23 -3.12
C ILE A 40 15.60 -9.67 -1.72
N PHE A 41 16.63 -9.23 -1.01
CA PHE A 41 16.45 -8.58 0.28
C PHE A 41 15.56 -7.34 0.15
N GLU A 42 15.80 -6.49 -0.86
CA GLU A 42 14.95 -5.35 -1.16
C GLU A 42 13.52 -5.78 -1.52
N LEU A 43 13.37 -6.76 -2.41
CA LEU A 43 12.07 -7.25 -2.84
C LEU A 43 11.25 -7.77 -1.65
N LEU A 44 11.83 -8.58 -0.77
CA LEU A 44 11.12 -9.17 0.36
C LEU A 44 10.67 -8.10 1.37
N ASN A 45 11.53 -7.13 1.67
CA ASN A 45 11.26 -6.14 2.70
C ASN A 45 10.44 -4.94 2.19
N ASN A 46 10.64 -4.55 0.93
CA ASN A 46 10.15 -3.30 0.37
C ASN A 46 9.34 -3.47 -0.93
N HIS A 47 8.88 -4.68 -1.30
CA HIS A 47 8.07 -4.91 -2.51
C HIS A 47 6.92 -3.91 -2.71
N LYS A 48 6.29 -3.42 -1.62
CA LYS A 48 5.16 -2.48 -1.71
C LYS A 48 5.54 -1.09 -2.24
N ASP A 49 6.84 -0.78 -2.31
CA ASP A 49 7.37 0.45 -2.89
C ASP A 49 7.60 0.32 -4.41
N TYR A 50 7.37 -0.86 -4.98
CA TYR A 50 7.64 -1.17 -6.38
C TYR A 50 6.36 -1.56 -7.11
N ASP A 51 6.26 -1.12 -8.36
CA ASP A 51 5.14 -1.40 -9.25
C ASP A 51 5.40 -2.64 -10.12
N SER A 52 6.66 -2.99 -10.35
CA SER A 52 7.07 -4.18 -11.10
C SER A 52 8.55 -4.52 -10.89
N VAL A 53 8.95 -5.68 -11.41
CA VAL A 53 10.33 -6.17 -11.46
C VAL A 53 10.79 -6.37 -12.91
N ILE A 54 12.04 -6.03 -13.21
CA ILE A 54 12.75 -6.39 -14.45
C ILE A 54 13.93 -7.30 -14.06
N LEU A 55 14.07 -8.42 -14.76
CA LEU A 55 15.18 -9.35 -14.60
C LEU A 55 16.02 -9.42 -15.88
N ASP A 56 17.34 -9.25 -15.76
CA ASP A 56 18.26 -9.75 -16.78
C ASP A 56 18.38 -11.27 -16.70
N GLY A 57 18.65 -11.90 -17.84
CA GLY A 57 18.84 -13.35 -17.95
C GLY A 57 20.13 -13.83 -17.27
N LEU A 58 21.14 -12.97 -17.11
CA LEU A 58 22.37 -13.28 -16.36
C LEU A 58 22.71 -12.09 -15.46
N PHE A 59 22.87 -12.35 -14.16
CA PHE A 59 23.35 -11.39 -13.15
C PHE A 59 23.95 -12.16 -11.98
N TYR A 60 24.71 -11.50 -11.10
CA TYR A 60 25.43 -12.18 -10.02
C TYR A 60 24.53 -12.66 -8.89
N ASN A 61 24.95 -13.69 -8.16
CA ASN A 61 24.29 -14.13 -6.92
C ASN A 61 24.62 -13.23 -5.73
N SER A 62 25.89 -12.88 -5.55
CA SER A 62 26.36 -12.14 -4.38
C SER A 62 27.25 -10.96 -4.79
N PRO A 63 27.40 -9.94 -3.93
CA PRO A 63 28.26 -8.79 -4.18
C PRO A 63 29.75 -9.13 -4.30
N ASP A 64 30.18 -10.25 -3.69
CA ASP A 64 31.59 -10.69 -3.71
C ASP A 64 32.01 -11.39 -5.02
N HIS A 65 31.06 -11.71 -5.90
CA HIS A 65 31.39 -12.34 -7.18
C HIS A 65 31.87 -11.28 -8.19
N SER A 66 33.14 -11.38 -8.58
CA SER A 66 33.72 -10.68 -9.73
C SER A 66 34.07 -11.71 -10.82
N GLY A 67 33.55 -11.55 -12.03
CA GLY A 67 33.76 -12.49 -13.15
C GLY A 67 32.58 -12.45 -14.12
N THR A 68 32.47 -13.34 -15.09
CA THR A 68 31.23 -13.42 -15.90
C THR A 68 30.12 -14.08 -15.06
N ALA A 69 28.88 -13.61 -15.11
CA ALA A 69 27.75 -14.36 -14.58
C ALA A 69 27.50 -15.58 -15.48
N ILE A 70 28.11 -16.72 -15.19
CA ILE A 70 28.05 -17.92 -16.06
C ILE A 70 26.85 -18.81 -15.70
N ASP A 71 26.34 -18.72 -14.47
CA ASP A 71 25.30 -19.61 -13.95
C ASP A 71 23.95 -18.89 -13.78
N GLN A 72 22.86 -19.56 -14.14
CA GLN A 72 21.48 -19.03 -14.11
C GLN A 72 20.84 -19.18 -12.72
N SER A 73 21.62 -19.54 -11.69
CA SER A 73 21.17 -19.69 -10.31
C SER A 73 20.53 -18.41 -9.75
N ALA A 74 21.13 -17.25 -10.00
CA ALA A 74 20.61 -15.94 -9.55
C ALA A 74 19.19 -15.67 -10.07
N PHE A 75 18.99 -15.96 -11.35
CA PHE A 75 17.70 -15.85 -12.00
C PHE A 75 16.68 -16.81 -11.39
N GLY A 76 17.07 -18.07 -11.15
CA GLY A 76 16.23 -19.08 -10.50
C GLY A 76 15.80 -18.71 -9.07
N GLU A 77 16.68 -18.07 -8.30
CA GLU A 77 16.37 -17.60 -6.94
C GLU A 77 15.32 -16.49 -6.95
N VAL A 78 15.49 -15.46 -7.77
CA VAL A 78 14.51 -14.38 -7.90
C VAL A 78 13.18 -14.93 -8.42
N ALA A 79 13.22 -15.87 -9.37
CA ALA A 79 12.03 -16.52 -9.91
C ALA A 79 11.21 -17.24 -8.83
N LYS A 80 11.90 -17.95 -7.94
CA LYS A 80 11.28 -18.64 -6.80
C LYS A 80 10.62 -17.64 -5.85
N VAL A 81 11.32 -16.54 -5.51
CA VAL A 81 10.78 -15.50 -4.62
C VAL A 81 9.53 -14.85 -5.22
N LEU A 82 9.54 -14.53 -6.52
CA LEU A 82 8.37 -13.98 -7.21
C LEU A 82 7.19 -14.95 -7.22
N SER A 83 7.46 -16.25 -7.42
CA SER A 83 6.44 -17.30 -7.33
C SER A 83 5.86 -17.42 -5.92
N ASP A 84 6.71 -17.33 -4.88
CA ASP A 84 6.28 -17.38 -3.48
C ASP A 84 5.44 -16.14 -3.10
N LEU A 85 5.78 -14.95 -3.60
CA LEU A 85 4.98 -13.74 -3.45
C LEU A 85 3.61 -13.90 -4.10
N LYS A 86 3.57 -14.41 -5.34
CA LYS A 86 2.31 -14.70 -6.05
C LYS A 86 1.45 -15.72 -5.29
N ALA A 87 2.06 -16.77 -4.73
CA ALA A 87 1.35 -17.76 -3.91
C ALA A 87 0.75 -17.16 -2.63
N LYS A 88 1.31 -16.05 -2.12
CA LYS A 88 0.78 -15.25 -1.01
C LYS A 88 -0.22 -14.18 -1.46
N ASN A 89 -0.67 -14.21 -2.72
CA ASN A 89 -1.52 -13.20 -3.35
C ASN A 89 -0.91 -11.79 -3.43
N ILE A 90 0.42 -11.67 -3.36
CA ILE A 90 1.11 -10.40 -3.61
C ILE A 90 1.32 -10.28 -5.13
N ILE A 91 0.60 -9.35 -5.75
CA ILE A 91 0.65 -9.12 -7.20
C ILE A 91 1.84 -8.23 -7.52
N MET A 92 2.94 -8.85 -7.92
CA MET A 92 4.14 -8.16 -8.41
C MET A 92 4.37 -8.53 -9.87
N PRO A 93 4.04 -7.66 -10.84
CA PRO A 93 4.38 -7.89 -12.24
C PRO A 93 5.89 -8.03 -12.43
N TRP A 94 6.32 -8.98 -13.25
CA TRP A 94 7.74 -9.11 -13.62
C TRP A 94 7.93 -9.28 -15.12
N PHE A 95 9.09 -8.86 -15.60
CA PHE A 95 9.47 -8.89 -17.01
C PHE A 95 10.93 -9.32 -17.16
N ILE A 96 11.24 -10.02 -18.25
CA ILE A 96 12.61 -10.43 -18.57
C ILE A 96 13.14 -9.53 -19.66
N TYR A 97 14.27 -8.86 -19.43
CA TYR A 97 14.93 -7.98 -20.39
C TYR A 97 16.39 -8.39 -20.50
N SER A 98 16.76 -9.05 -21.60
CA SER A 98 18.10 -9.64 -21.76
C SER A 98 18.64 -9.50 -23.18
N GLY A 99 19.96 -9.41 -23.32
CA GLY A 99 20.64 -9.39 -24.63
C GLY A 99 21.11 -10.76 -25.11
N ILE A 100 20.82 -11.82 -24.35
CA ILE A 100 21.40 -13.15 -24.58
C ILE A 100 20.45 -13.99 -25.43
N THR A 101 20.94 -14.44 -26.58
CA THR A 101 20.13 -15.19 -27.54
C THR A 101 19.57 -16.50 -26.98
N SER A 102 20.23 -17.16 -26.03
CA SER A 102 19.73 -18.38 -25.39
C SER A 102 18.51 -18.15 -24.47
N PHE A 103 18.29 -16.92 -24.01
CA PHE A 103 17.08 -16.51 -23.29
C PHE A 103 15.97 -16.04 -24.24
N VAL A 104 16.35 -15.44 -25.37
CA VAL A 104 15.43 -14.83 -26.33
C VAL A 104 14.92 -15.83 -27.40
N LYS A 105 15.76 -16.79 -27.82
CA LYS A 105 15.50 -17.66 -28.99
C LYS A 105 15.42 -19.16 -28.66
N ASP A 106 16.07 -19.63 -27.60
CA ASP A 106 16.08 -21.06 -27.22
C ASP A 106 15.09 -21.36 -26.08
N LYS A 107 14.57 -22.61 -26.00
CA LYS A 107 13.75 -23.07 -24.88
C LYS A 107 14.62 -23.18 -23.62
N ASN A 108 14.55 -22.18 -22.74
CA ASN A 108 15.18 -22.20 -21.43
C ASN A 108 14.14 -22.58 -20.36
N VAL A 109 14.40 -23.67 -19.63
CA VAL A 109 13.51 -24.19 -18.57
C VAL A 109 13.23 -23.14 -17.50
N LEU A 110 14.21 -22.31 -17.14
CA LEU A 110 14.03 -21.26 -16.12
C LEU A 110 13.17 -20.11 -16.66
N VAL A 111 13.32 -19.76 -17.94
CA VAL A 111 12.43 -18.80 -18.60
C VAL A 111 11.01 -19.36 -18.65
N ASP A 112 10.84 -20.64 -18.93
CA ASP A 112 9.52 -21.28 -18.95
C ASP A 112 8.85 -21.29 -17.56
N VAL A 113 9.62 -21.31 -16.46
CA VAL A 113 9.09 -21.13 -15.08
C VAL A 113 8.57 -19.70 -14.87
N LEU A 114 9.21 -18.69 -15.47
CA LEU A 114 8.82 -17.29 -15.35
C LEU A 114 7.94 -16.75 -16.48
N LYS A 115 7.70 -17.55 -17.54
CA LYS A 115 6.72 -17.28 -18.58
C LYS A 115 5.33 -17.34 -17.98
N ASP A 116 5.01 -16.27 -17.29
CA ASP A 116 3.68 -16.04 -16.79
C ASP A 116 2.86 -15.43 -17.93
N ASN A 117 1.90 -16.20 -18.43
CA ASN A 117 0.98 -15.70 -19.46
C ASN A 117 0.18 -14.48 -18.99
N THR A 118 0.20 -14.16 -17.68
CA THR A 118 -0.45 -12.96 -17.13
C THR A 118 0.31 -11.65 -17.38
N PHE A 119 1.63 -11.66 -17.60
CA PHE A 119 2.43 -10.45 -17.83
C PHE A 119 3.16 -10.52 -19.18
N ALA A 120 2.79 -9.62 -20.11
CA ALA A 120 3.29 -9.59 -21.49
C ALA A 120 3.27 -10.97 -22.20
N ASN A 121 2.36 -11.87 -21.80
CA ASN A 121 2.25 -13.25 -22.30
C ASN A 121 3.60 -14.02 -22.25
N GLY A 122 4.43 -13.77 -21.24
CA GLY A 122 5.74 -14.39 -21.10
C GLY A 122 6.79 -13.94 -22.14
N LYS A 123 6.60 -12.78 -22.79
CA LYS A 123 7.58 -12.21 -23.71
C LYS A 123 8.90 -11.92 -22.98
N VAL A 124 10.00 -12.36 -23.59
CA VAL A 124 11.36 -11.93 -23.23
C VAL A 124 11.72 -10.75 -24.14
N PHE A 125 12.07 -9.61 -23.56
CA PHE A 125 12.43 -8.39 -24.27
C PHE A 125 13.93 -8.38 -24.58
N ASP A 126 14.30 -8.09 -25.83
CA ASP A 126 15.68 -8.13 -26.30
C ASP A 126 16.39 -6.77 -26.09
N LYS A 127 17.48 -6.76 -25.30
CA LYS A 127 18.30 -5.56 -25.06
C LYS A 127 18.92 -4.98 -26.33
N THR A 128 19.10 -5.80 -27.37
CA THR A 128 19.68 -5.38 -28.65
C THR A 128 18.66 -4.70 -29.57
N ASN A 129 17.38 -4.73 -29.21
CA ASN A 129 16.29 -4.11 -29.96
C ASN A 129 15.72 -2.91 -29.18
N GLU A 130 15.97 -1.69 -29.65
CA GLU A 130 15.48 -0.47 -28.99
C GLU A 130 13.95 -0.42 -28.86
N ASN A 131 13.22 -0.98 -29.83
CA ASN A 131 11.75 -1.02 -29.78
C ASN A 131 11.23 -1.91 -28.64
N ASP A 132 11.97 -2.98 -28.30
CA ASP A 132 11.58 -3.88 -27.22
C ASP A 132 11.67 -3.17 -25.86
N PHE A 133 12.62 -2.25 -25.67
CA PHE A 133 12.67 -1.47 -24.43
C PHE A 133 11.48 -0.52 -24.29
N ILE A 134 11.08 0.13 -25.39
CA ILE A 134 9.88 1.00 -25.38
C ILE A 134 8.62 0.18 -25.11
N GLU A 135 8.51 -1.00 -25.71
CA GLU A 135 7.40 -1.93 -25.47
C GLU A 135 7.38 -2.42 -24.01
N LEU A 136 8.54 -2.80 -23.45
CA LEU A 136 8.69 -3.19 -22.05
C LEU A 136 8.17 -2.11 -21.10
N LEU A 137 8.55 -0.85 -21.31
CA LEU A 137 8.09 0.27 -20.49
C LEU A 137 6.57 0.46 -20.57
N ASN A 138 5.94 0.15 -21.71
CA ASN A 138 4.49 0.21 -21.86
C ASN A 138 3.80 -0.97 -21.16
N GLU A 139 4.32 -2.19 -21.31
CA GLU A 139 3.79 -3.38 -20.64
C GLU A 139 3.89 -3.27 -19.11
N ILE A 140 4.98 -2.70 -18.58
CA ILE A 140 5.13 -2.37 -17.16
C ILE A 140 3.97 -1.48 -16.69
N LYS A 141 3.67 -0.41 -17.43
CA LYS A 141 2.59 0.52 -17.06
C LYS A 141 1.23 -0.16 -17.10
N ILE A 142 0.97 -0.97 -18.14
CA ILE A 142 -0.28 -1.71 -18.29
C ILE A 142 -0.47 -2.69 -17.14
N ALA A 143 0.57 -3.44 -16.77
CA ALA A 143 0.50 -4.42 -15.69
C ALA A 143 0.38 -3.75 -14.31
N ALA A 144 1.17 -2.70 -14.06
CA ALA A 144 1.10 -1.92 -12.82
C ALA A 144 -0.27 -1.25 -12.65
N ASP A 145 -0.84 -0.66 -13.72
CA ASP A 145 -2.15 -0.01 -13.69
C ASP A 145 -3.31 -1.00 -13.46
N LYS A 146 -3.09 -2.32 -13.56
CA LYS A 146 -4.06 -3.36 -13.20
C LYS A 146 -3.96 -3.78 -11.73
N ASN A 147 -2.90 -3.40 -11.01
CA ASN A 147 -2.75 -3.75 -9.59
C ASN A 147 -3.80 -2.99 -8.75
N PRO A 148 -4.72 -3.69 -8.06
CA PRO A 148 -5.78 -3.05 -7.27
C PRO A 148 -5.26 -2.14 -6.15
N GLU A 149 -4.18 -2.53 -5.48
CA GLU A 149 -3.57 -1.73 -4.41
C GLU A 149 -3.09 -0.39 -4.96
N ARG A 150 -2.39 -0.44 -6.09
CA ARG A 150 -1.87 0.74 -6.75
C ARG A 150 -2.99 1.68 -7.23
N ILE A 151 -4.05 1.12 -7.81
CA ILE A 151 -5.23 1.89 -8.24
C ILE A 151 -5.81 2.66 -7.04
N ILE A 152 -5.90 2.02 -5.87
CA ILE A 152 -6.40 2.65 -4.64
C ILE A 152 -5.47 3.77 -4.18
N LYS A 153 -4.15 3.53 -4.11
CA LYS A 153 -3.17 4.55 -3.68
C LYS A 153 -3.23 5.80 -4.57
N ILE A 154 -3.33 5.61 -5.89
CA ILE A 154 -3.40 6.71 -6.87
C ILE A 154 -4.75 7.43 -6.84
N SER A 155 -5.84 6.73 -6.56
CA SER A 155 -7.17 7.37 -6.46
C SER A 155 -7.38 8.12 -5.15
N HIS A 156 -6.57 7.84 -4.12
CA HIS A 156 -6.65 8.48 -2.80
C HIS A 156 -5.32 9.11 -2.35
N PRO A 157 -4.66 9.95 -3.16
CA PRO A 157 -3.30 10.43 -2.89
C PRO A 157 -3.20 11.23 -1.60
N GLN A 158 -4.25 11.97 -1.24
CA GLN A 158 -4.30 12.74 0.01
C GLN A 158 -4.27 11.84 1.25
N ILE A 159 -4.93 10.68 1.18
CA ILE A 159 -4.92 9.69 2.25
C ILE A 159 -3.56 9.01 2.34
N PHE A 160 -3.04 8.50 1.22
CA PHE A 160 -1.81 7.72 1.25
C PHE A 160 -0.56 8.56 1.53
N SER A 161 -0.60 9.87 1.24
CA SER A 161 0.45 10.80 1.67
C SER A 161 0.67 10.84 3.19
N ILE A 162 -0.31 10.42 4.00
CA ILE A 162 -0.17 10.31 5.46
C ILE A 162 0.91 9.29 5.82
N PHE A 163 0.95 8.17 5.11
CA PHE A 163 1.89 7.08 5.35
C PHE A 163 3.25 7.38 4.71
N GLU A 164 3.25 7.93 3.50
CA GLU A 164 4.48 8.38 2.82
C GLU A 164 5.26 9.40 3.64
N ASN A 165 4.54 10.31 4.32
CA ASN A 165 5.14 11.33 5.20
C ASN A 165 5.47 10.80 6.61
N GLY A 166 5.21 9.52 6.90
CA GLY A 166 5.49 8.91 8.21
C GLY A 166 4.61 9.39 9.36
N LEU A 167 3.44 9.99 9.08
CA LEU A 167 2.51 10.45 10.11
C LEU A 167 1.88 9.24 10.81
N LEU A 168 1.48 8.22 10.06
CA LEU A 168 1.03 6.94 10.59
C LEU A 168 1.95 5.80 10.09
N PRO A 169 2.09 4.73 10.89
CA PRO A 169 2.95 3.61 10.52
C PRO A 169 2.32 2.75 9.42
N PHE A 170 3.17 1.95 8.78
CA PHE A 170 2.85 1.13 7.62
C PHE A 170 1.82 0.02 7.89
N ASP A 171 1.77 -0.54 9.09
CA ASP A 171 0.75 -1.52 9.47
C ASP A 171 -0.66 -0.91 9.44
N VAL A 172 -0.78 0.40 9.70
CA VAL A 172 -2.04 1.14 9.58
C VAL A 172 -2.36 1.43 8.11
N GLU A 173 -1.36 1.68 7.26
CA GLU A 173 -1.54 1.79 5.80
C GLU A 173 -2.16 0.51 5.23
N GLU A 174 -1.63 -0.65 5.63
CA GLU A 174 -2.15 -1.95 5.19
C GLU A 174 -3.61 -2.17 5.63
N GLN A 175 -3.97 -1.74 6.84
CA GLN A 175 -5.36 -1.78 7.30
C GLN A 175 -6.26 -0.89 6.45
N VAL A 176 -5.85 0.33 6.12
CA VAL A 176 -6.60 1.25 5.25
C VAL A 176 -6.77 0.67 3.85
N LEU A 177 -5.69 0.13 3.28
CA LEU A 177 -5.72 -0.51 1.97
C LEU A 177 -6.67 -1.71 1.95
N ASN A 178 -6.62 -2.55 2.99
CA ASN A 178 -7.51 -3.70 3.15
C ASN A 178 -8.98 -3.28 3.30
N ILE A 179 -9.26 -2.19 4.03
CA ILE A 179 -10.61 -1.63 4.16
C ILE A 179 -11.17 -1.21 2.80
N LEU A 180 -10.35 -0.57 1.96
CA LEU A 180 -10.75 -0.08 0.62
C LEU A 180 -10.80 -1.19 -0.43
N LEU A 181 -9.93 -2.20 -0.34
CA LEU A 181 -9.89 -3.34 -1.25
C LEU A 181 -11.04 -4.32 -1.04
N LYS A 182 -11.40 -4.58 0.22
CA LYS A 182 -12.36 -5.63 0.54
C LYS A 182 -13.73 -5.34 -0.08
N PRO A 183 -14.40 -6.35 -0.65
CA PRO A 183 -15.80 -6.19 -1.02
C PRO A 183 -16.65 -5.89 0.23
N LEU A 184 -17.87 -5.43 -0.02
CA LEU A 184 -18.85 -5.26 1.04
C LEU A 184 -19.19 -6.60 1.69
N PRO A 185 -19.42 -6.62 3.02
CA PRO A 185 -19.61 -7.86 3.76
C PRO A 185 -20.87 -8.59 3.29
N GLN A 186 -20.75 -9.90 3.18
CA GLN A 186 -21.85 -10.81 2.85
C GLN A 186 -22.40 -11.53 4.09
N ASP A 187 -21.62 -11.57 5.18
CA ASP A 187 -22.02 -12.17 6.44
C ASP A 187 -21.56 -11.38 7.67
N LYS A 188 -21.96 -11.86 8.86
CA LYS A 188 -21.66 -11.22 10.14
C LYS A 188 -20.17 -11.25 10.51
N SER A 189 -19.45 -12.30 10.10
CA SER A 189 -18.02 -12.44 10.37
C SER A 189 -17.22 -11.43 9.57
N GLU A 190 -17.54 -11.29 8.28
CA GLU A 190 -16.94 -10.29 7.40
C GLU A 190 -17.25 -8.87 7.86
N LEU A 191 -18.51 -8.61 8.25
CA LEU A 191 -18.90 -7.31 8.82
C LEU A 191 -18.06 -7.00 10.07
N LYS A 192 -17.96 -7.94 11.01
CA LYS A 192 -17.15 -7.77 12.22
C LYS A 192 -15.70 -7.45 11.90
N ALA A 193 -15.11 -8.17 10.94
CA ALA A 193 -13.73 -7.96 10.54
C ALA A 193 -13.51 -6.55 9.96
N ILE A 194 -14.39 -6.08 9.07
CA ILE A 194 -14.32 -4.73 8.50
C ILE A 194 -14.44 -3.66 9.59
N LEU A 195 -15.42 -3.79 10.48
CA LEU A 195 -15.64 -2.82 11.55
C LEU A 195 -14.48 -2.77 12.55
N THR A 196 -13.86 -3.93 12.83
CA THR A 196 -12.68 -4.02 13.68
C THR A 196 -11.51 -3.27 13.05
N ASN A 197 -11.26 -3.44 11.75
CA ASN A 197 -10.20 -2.71 11.05
C ASN A 197 -10.46 -1.20 11.05
N ILE A 198 -11.69 -0.76 10.76
CA ILE A 198 -12.05 0.67 10.82
C ILE A 198 -11.76 1.25 12.21
N ARG A 199 -12.15 0.52 13.25
CA ARG A 199 -11.96 0.93 14.64
C ARG A 199 -10.48 0.99 15.03
N SER A 200 -9.68 0.03 14.59
CA SER A 200 -8.22 -0.02 14.80
C SER A 200 -7.51 1.19 14.18
N VAL A 201 -7.89 1.60 12.96
CA VAL A 201 -7.34 2.81 12.33
C VAL A 201 -7.70 4.07 13.13
N GLN A 202 -8.95 4.20 13.59
CA GLN A 202 -9.36 5.32 14.46
C GLN A 202 -8.55 5.36 15.77
N GLU A 203 -8.26 4.21 16.36
CA GLU A 203 -7.45 4.14 17.59
C GLU A 203 -5.99 4.53 17.34
N SER A 204 -5.44 4.16 16.18
CA SER A 204 -4.10 4.56 15.74
C SER A 204 -3.96 6.08 15.58
N ILE A 205 -5.01 6.75 15.08
CA ILE A 205 -5.09 8.22 15.03
C ILE A 205 -4.97 8.80 16.44
N PHE A 206 -5.73 8.30 17.40
CA PHE A 206 -5.66 8.80 18.78
C PHE A 206 -4.28 8.59 19.41
N LEU A 207 -3.68 7.41 19.24
CA LEU A 207 -2.34 7.11 19.76
C LEU A 207 -1.30 8.09 19.18
N LYS A 208 -1.41 8.42 17.89
CA LYS A 208 -0.50 9.38 17.27
C LYS A 208 -0.71 10.80 17.80
N LEU A 209 -1.96 11.23 17.99
CA LEU A 209 -2.29 12.53 18.60
C LEU A 209 -1.85 12.62 20.08
N GLU A 210 -1.83 11.51 20.80
CA GLU A 210 -1.23 11.44 22.14
C GLU A 210 0.29 11.63 22.11
N GLY A 211 0.96 11.06 21.12
CA GLY A 211 2.40 11.21 20.91
C GLY A 211 2.84 12.66 20.73
N ILE A 212 2.02 13.49 20.07
CA ILE A 212 2.28 14.92 19.86
C ILE A 212 1.56 15.83 20.88
N LYS A 213 0.98 15.26 21.94
CA LYS A 213 0.33 15.99 23.06
C LYS A 213 -0.90 16.84 22.67
N VAL A 214 -1.46 16.64 21.48
CA VAL A 214 -2.80 17.16 21.12
C VAL A 214 -3.87 16.49 21.99
N LEU A 215 -3.68 15.20 22.26
CA LEU A 215 -4.54 14.40 23.12
C LEU A 215 -3.79 14.01 24.40
N PRO A 216 -4.34 14.24 25.60
CA PRO A 216 -3.79 13.63 26.81
C PRO A 216 -4.07 12.12 26.81
N ARG A 217 -3.27 11.37 27.58
CA ARG A 217 -3.50 9.93 27.77
C ARG A 217 -4.79 9.70 28.56
N LEU A 218 -5.88 9.44 27.83
CA LEU A 218 -7.22 9.21 28.38
C LEU A 218 -7.63 7.75 28.17
N SER A 219 -8.36 7.17 29.13
CA SER A 219 -8.72 5.76 29.12
C SER A 219 -9.89 5.43 28.19
N SER A 220 -10.80 6.37 27.93
CA SER A 220 -11.99 6.12 27.10
C SER A 220 -12.03 6.96 25.83
N THR A 221 -12.49 6.35 24.74
CA THR A 221 -12.72 7.02 23.45
C THR A 221 -13.65 8.22 23.57
N ASN A 222 -14.71 8.12 24.36
CA ASN A 222 -15.64 9.23 24.56
C ASN A 222 -14.96 10.44 25.23
N GLN A 223 -14.06 10.22 26.19
CA GLN A 223 -13.26 11.31 26.77
C GLN A 223 -12.30 11.90 25.74
N LYS A 224 -11.66 11.07 24.91
CA LYS A 224 -10.78 11.52 23.83
C LYS A 224 -11.51 12.43 22.84
N ILE A 225 -12.67 11.99 22.36
CA ILE A 225 -13.54 12.78 21.47
C ILE A 225 -13.97 14.08 22.15
N LYS A 226 -14.41 14.04 23.41
CA LYS A 226 -14.82 15.23 24.16
C LYS A 226 -13.68 16.25 24.32
N HIS A 227 -12.46 15.76 24.56
CA HIS A 227 -11.27 16.60 24.66
C HIS A 227 -10.98 17.30 23.34
N LEU A 228 -11.01 16.57 22.23
CA LEU A 228 -10.79 17.15 20.89
C LEU A 228 -11.81 18.24 20.54
N SER A 229 -13.03 18.17 21.07
CA SER A 229 -14.04 19.23 20.94
C SER A 229 -13.88 20.39 21.93
N GLY A 230 -12.78 20.46 22.68
CA GLY A 230 -12.53 21.51 23.65
C GLY A 230 -13.28 21.36 24.97
N ASN A 231 -13.69 20.14 25.34
CA ASN A 231 -14.37 19.86 26.61
C ASN A 231 -15.58 20.77 26.86
N ILE A 232 -16.48 20.83 25.87
CA ILE A 232 -17.68 21.67 25.92
C ILE A 232 -18.45 21.43 27.22
N ALA A 233 -18.71 22.51 27.97
CA ALA A 233 -19.45 22.50 29.22
C ALA A 233 -20.40 23.69 29.30
N LYS A 234 -21.44 23.56 30.13
CA LYS A 234 -22.42 24.63 30.36
C LYS A 234 -21.82 25.66 31.32
N GLY A 235 -21.67 26.90 30.87
CA GLY A 235 -21.19 28.01 31.68
C GLY A 235 -22.24 28.54 32.66
N SER A 236 -21.84 29.51 33.48
CA SER A 236 -22.72 30.21 34.44
C SER A 236 -23.91 30.92 33.79
N THR A 237 -23.75 31.35 32.52
CA THR A 237 -24.80 31.97 31.70
C THR A 237 -25.74 30.95 31.04
N GLY A 238 -25.52 29.66 31.27
CA GLY A 238 -26.29 28.58 30.68
C GLY A 238 -25.93 28.23 29.23
N GLN A 239 -24.99 28.95 28.61
CA GLN A 239 -24.49 28.67 27.26
C GLN A 239 -23.42 27.57 27.30
N PHE A 240 -23.41 26.71 26.29
CA PHE A 240 -22.37 25.70 26.10
C PHE A 240 -21.18 26.32 25.38
N ALA A 241 -20.00 26.23 25.99
CA ALA A 241 -18.77 26.77 25.43
C ALA A 241 -17.61 25.80 25.67
N PRO A 242 -16.60 25.78 24.77
CA PRO A 242 -15.37 25.03 25.00
C PRO A 242 -14.62 25.59 26.21
N THR A 243 -14.06 24.71 27.02
CA THR A 243 -13.24 25.02 28.21
C THR A 243 -11.75 24.75 27.97
N SER A 244 -11.40 24.23 26.80
CA SER A 244 -10.04 23.92 26.35
C SER A 244 -9.93 24.10 24.84
N VAL A 245 -8.72 23.92 24.30
CA VAL A 245 -8.44 24.06 22.86
C VAL A 245 -9.33 23.11 22.06
N VAL A 246 -9.91 23.64 20.98
CA VAL A 246 -10.77 22.89 20.05
C VAL A 246 -9.91 22.43 18.88
N TYR A 247 -9.82 21.12 18.68
CA TYR A 247 -9.06 20.49 17.59
C TYR A 247 -9.96 19.94 16.48
N GLN A 248 -11.26 19.76 16.75
CA GLN A 248 -12.20 19.22 15.77
C GLN A 248 -13.50 20.01 15.72
N THR A 249 -14.17 19.98 14.58
CA THR A 249 -15.50 20.57 14.40
C THR A 249 -16.59 19.61 14.90
N PRO A 250 -17.83 20.10 15.10
CA PRO A 250 -18.97 19.24 15.45
C PRO A 250 -19.23 18.12 14.43
N GLU A 251 -18.95 18.35 13.15
CA GLU A 251 -19.11 17.35 12.08
C GLU A 251 -18.12 16.20 12.26
N ILE A 252 -16.84 16.52 12.52
CA ILE A 252 -15.81 15.52 12.81
C ILE A 252 -16.12 14.80 14.13
N GLU A 253 -16.58 15.51 15.15
CA GLU A 253 -17.02 14.89 16.41
C GLU A 253 -18.14 13.86 16.17
N ASN A 254 -19.16 14.24 15.39
CA ASN A 254 -20.28 13.36 15.04
C ASN A 254 -19.81 12.14 14.27
N LEU A 255 -18.89 12.32 13.33
CA LEU A 255 -18.30 11.25 12.54
C LEU A 255 -17.50 10.28 13.42
N GLN A 256 -16.68 10.79 14.33
CA GLN A 256 -15.92 9.97 15.28
C GLN A 256 -16.82 9.17 16.21
N LYS A 257 -17.88 9.79 16.72
CA LYS A 257 -18.89 9.13 17.55
C LYS A 257 -19.63 8.06 16.77
N TRP A 258 -20.02 8.36 15.54
CA TRP A 258 -20.73 7.41 14.69
C TRP A 258 -19.88 6.17 14.40
N ILE A 259 -18.61 6.34 14.01
CA ILE A 259 -17.66 5.23 13.86
C ILE A 259 -17.53 4.46 15.17
N TYR A 260 -17.29 5.16 16.29
CA TYR A 260 -17.10 4.52 17.58
C TYR A 260 -18.30 3.68 18.01
N PHE A 261 -19.51 4.26 18.00
CA PHE A 261 -20.72 3.58 18.46
C PHE A 261 -21.10 2.45 17.52
N THR A 262 -21.12 2.69 16.20
CA THR A 262 -21.50 1.64 15.25
C THR A 262 -20.52 0.48 15.26
N CYS A 263 -19.21 0.72 15.24
CA CYS A 263 -18.23 -0.36 15.36
C CYS A 263 -18.37 -1.11 16.69
N SER A 264 -18.44 -0.40 17.83
CA SER A 264 -18.53 -1.05 19.15
C SER A 264 -19.76 -1.96 19.26
N THR A 265 -20.93 -1.48 18.81
CA THR A 265 -22.17 -2.26 18.85
C THR A 265 -22.05 -3.56 18.05
N TYR A 266 -21.62 -3.48 16.79
CA TYR A 266 -21.61 -4.65 15.90
C TYR A 266 -20.34 -5.51 16.03
N ILE A 267 -19.31 -5.07 16.75
CA ILE A 267 -18.16 -5.95 17.11
C ILE A 267 -18.52 -6.85 18.30
N HIS A 268 -19.23 -6.31 19.30
CA HIS A 268 -19.51 -7.00 20.57
C HIS A 268 -20.89 -7.68 20.63
N HIS A 269 -21.88 -7.23 19.85
CA HIS A 269 -23.28 -7.63 20.02
C HIS A 269 -23.96 -8.05 18.71
N LEU A 270 -23.38 -9.02 17.99
CA LEU A 270 -23.96 -9.59 16.75
C LEU A 270 -25.14 -10.56 16.99
N GLU A 271 -25.48 -10.81 18.24
CA GLU A 271 -26.66 -11.59 18.62
C GLU A 271 -27.92 -10.75 18.42
N ALA A 272 -28.95 -11.36 17.83
CA ALA A 272 -30.16 -10.71 17.31
C ALA A 272 -31.00 -9.91 18.33
N GLN A 273 -30.58 -9.86 19.59
CA GLN A 273 -31.40 -9.41 20.72
C GLN A 273 -31.34 -7.90 21.01
N HIS A 274 -30.39 -7.14 20.44
CA HIS A 274 -30.18 -5.74 20.86
C HIS A 274 -30.94 -4.68 20.04
N TYR A 275 -31.51 -4.99 18.87
CA TYR A 275 -32.15 -4.00 17.98
C TYR A 275 -33.27 -4.58 17.08
N ASP A 276 -34.16 -5.41 17.63
CA ASP A 276 -35.28 -6.01 16.88
C ASP A 276 -34.87 -6.74 15.58
N GLY A 277 -33.61 -7.22 15.52
CA GLY A 277 -33.05 -7.89 14.35
C GLY A 277 -32.52 -7.00 13.22
N PHE A 278 -32.49 -5.66 13.36
CA PHE A 278 -31.97 -4.79 12.30
C PHE A 278 -30.42 -4.76 12.28
N LEU A 279 -29.85 -5.34 11.23
CA LEU A 279 -28.42 -5.25 10.93
C LEU A 279 -28.16 -4.04 10.03
N ILE A 280 -27.09 -3.30 10.28
CA ILE A 280 -26.68 -2.22 9.38
C ILE A 280 -26.48 -2.75 7.95
N SER A 281 -26.91 -1.94 6.99
CA SER A 281 -26.77 -2.26 5.57
C SER A 281 -25.36 -1.99 5.07
N ASN A 282 -25.05 -2.51 3.87
CA ASN A 282 -23.81 -2.19 3.17
C ASN A 282 -23.63 -0.69 2.87
N TYR A 283 -24.73 0.08 2.79
CA TYR A 283 -24.64 1.54 2.69
C TYR A 283 -24.06 2.19 3.95
N ALA A 284 -24.41 1.68 5.12
CA ALA A 284 -23.82 2.16 6.37
C ALA A 284 -22.32 1.80 6.43
N VAL A 285 -21.94 0.61 5.95
CA VAL A 285 -20.53 0.19 5.86
C VAL A 285 -19.74 1.11 4.91
N GLU A 286 -20.24 1.42 3.72
CA GLU A 286 -19.59 2.37 2.80
C GLU A 286 -19.48 3.77 3.39
N SER A 287 -20.52 4.22 4.09
CA SER A 287 -20.48 5.51 4.76
C SER A 287 -19.41 5.51 5.88
N LEU A 288 -19.20 4.40 6.59
CA LEU A 288 -18.15 4.29 7.62
C LEU A 288 -16.75 4.31 6.99
N ARG A 289 -16.57 3.63 5.85
CA ARG A 289 -15.33 3.68 5.06
C ARG A 289 -15.00 5.11 4.64
N SER A 290 -15.98 5.79 4.06
CA SER A 290 -15.84 7.19 3.62
C SER A 290 -15.58 8.12 4.80
N GLY A 291 -16.29 7.92 5.92
CA GLY A 291 -16.08 8.66 7.15
C GLY A 291 -14.69 8.45 7.76
N LEU A 292 -14.14 7.24 7.67
CA LEU A 292 -12.76 7.00 8.09
C LEU A 292 -11.76 7.78 7.22
N MET A 293 -12.00 7.88 5.91
CA MET A 293 -11.12 8.66 5.02
C MET A 293 -11.16 10.15 5.38
N GLU A 294 -12.35 10.70 5.63
CA GLU A 294 -12.49 12.08 6.11
C GLU A 294 -11.78 12.29 7.46
N LEU A 295 -11.88 11.31 8.36
CA LEU A 295 -11.17 11.36 9.64
C LEU A 295 -9.64 11.34 9.49
N LEU A 296 -9.12 10.58 8.53
CA LEU A 296 -7.69 10.58 8.19
C LEU A 296 -7.23 11.93 7.64
N LEU A 297 -8.04 12.59 6.81
CA LEU A 297 -7.75 13.95 6.31
C LEU A 297 -7.75 14.98 7.44
N TRP A 298 -8.76 14.93 8.33
CA TRP A 298 -8.79 15.77 9.53
C TRP A 298 -7.58 15.51 10.43
N PHE A 299 -7.21 14.25 10.63
CA PHE A 299 -6.04 13.87 11.42
C PHE A 299 -4.77 14.47 10.83
N LYS A 300 -4.55 14.33 9.51
CA LYS A 300 -3.40 14.89 8.81
C LYS A 300 -3.27 16.39 9.07
N LYS A 301 -4.37 17.13 8.83
CA LYS A 301 -4.42 18.57 9.08
C LYS A 301 -4.10 18.90 10.53
N SER A 302 -4.74 18.22 11.47
CA SER A 302 -4.56 18.46 12.90
C SER A 302 -3.14 18.16 13.37
N TYR A 303 -2.50 17.14 12.79
CA TYR A 303 -1.12 16.79 13.06
C TYR A 303 -0.17 17.88 12.55
N GLU A 304 -0.33 18.32 11.31
CA GLU A 304 0.51 19.35 10.67
C GLU A 304 0.40 20.71 11.38
N GLU A 305 -0.77 21.05 11.92
CA GLU A 305 -0.99 22.30 12.65
C GLU A 305 -0.39 22.32 14.08
N ASN A 306 -0.01 21.16 14.63
CA ASN A 306 0.35 21.01 16.05
C ASN A 306 1.67 20.24 16.31
N ASN A 307 2.42 19.90 15.26
CA ASN A 307 3.73 19.23 15.35
C ASN A 307 4.90 20.14 14.91
#